data_AF-A0A958G567-F1
#
_entry.id   AF-A0A958G567-F1
#
_cell.length_a   1.000
_cell.length_b   1.000
_cell.length_c   1.000
_cell.angle_alpha   90.00
_cell.angle_beta   90.00
_cell.angle_gamma   90.00
#
_symmetry.space_group_name_H-M   'P 1'
#
loop_
_entity.id
_entity.type
_entity.pdbx_description
1 polymer ?
#
loop_
_entity_poly.entity_id
_entity_poly.type
_entity_poly.pdbx_seq_one_letter_code
_entity_poly.pdbx_strand_id
1 'polypeptide(L)'
;MSQSSPCILVIFGASGDLTKRKLVPALFDLYRQKLLPERFAVLGVSRSEYSDDAFRTYMLENVRKYHNGDGLDEALLKRFIAHLYYQAIDTNDAAAYATLKTRLDDLNDERQT
;
A
#
# COMPACT_ATOMS: atom_id res chain seq x y z
N MET A 1 -4.00 -16.79 19.60
CA MET A 1 -4.38 -15.73 18.63
C MET A 1 -4.22 -16.33 17.25
N SER A 2 -5.28 -16.41 16.45
CA SER A 2 -5.18 -16.92 15.07
C SER A 2 -4.31 -15.95 14.28
N GLN A 3 -3.11 -16.38 13.89
CA GLN A 3 -2.22 -15.56 13.08
C GLN A 3 -2.85 -15.45 11.69
N SER A 4 -3.18 -14.23 11.26
CA SER A 4 -3.72 -13.99 9.92
C SER A 4 -2.71 -14.45 8.87
N SER A 5 -3.17 -15.16 7.83
CA SER A 5 -2.32 -15.60 6.74
C SER A 5 -1.64 -14.40 6.06
N PRO A 6 -0.42 -14.58 5.53
CA PRO A 6 0.22 -13.57 4.71
C PRO A 6 -0.68 -13.14 3.54
N CYS A 7 -0.61 -11.87 3.15
CA CYS A 7 -1.44 -11.37 2.06
C CYS A 7 -0.87 -10.12 1.36
N ILE A 8 -1.28 -9.94 0.10
CA ILE A 8 -1.11 -8.70 -0.66
C ILE A 8 -2.50 -8.07 -0.84
N LEU A 9 -2.66 -6.84 -0.34
CA LEU A 9 -3.86 -6.03 -0.58
C LEU A 9 -3.67 -5.17 -1.81
N VAL A 10 -4.50 -5.38 -2.84
CA VAL A 10 -4.46 -4.58 -4.07
C VAL A 10 -5.51 -3.48 -4.01
N ILE A 11 -5.10 -2.22 -4.23
CA ILE A 11 -5.99 -1.05 -4.28
C ILE A 11 -6.03 -0.52 -5.71
N PHE A 12 -7.13 -0.77 -6.42
CA PHE A 12 -7.39 -0.14 -7.72
C PHE A 12 -7.85 1.32 -7.53
N GLY A 13 -7.35 2.22 -8.38
CA GLY A 13 -7.55 3.66 -8.20
C GLY A 13 -6.68 4.23 -7.07
N ALA A 14 -5.50 3.67 -6.83
CA ALA A 14 -4.64 4.05 -5.70
C ALA A 14 -4.16 5.51 -5.72
N SER A 15 -4.13 6.17 -6.87
CA SER A 15 -3.83 7.61 -6.97
C SER A 15 -5.02 8.53 -6.60
N GLY A 16 -6.20 7.94 -6.34
CA GLY A 16 -7.43 8.67 -6.04
C GLY A 16 -7.50 9.27 -4.64
N ASP A 17 -8.47 10.17 -4.45
CA ASP A 17 -8.65 10.93 -3.21
C ASP A 17 -9.06 10.05 -2.01
N LEU A 18 -9.86 9.01 -2.26
CA LEU A 18 -10.28 8.08 -1.21
C LEU A 18 -9.08 7.33 -0.61
N THR A 19 -8.14 6.91 -1.45
CA THR A 19 -6.96 6.13 -1.03
C THR A 19 -6.11 6.92 -0.05
N LYS A 20 -5.74 8.15 -0.42
CA LYS A 20 -4.86 9.00 0.40
C LYS A 20 -5.54 9.57 1.64
N ARG A 21 -6.86 9.81 1.61
CA ARG A 21 -7.60 10.42 2.72
C ARG A 21 -8.14 9.41 3.74
N LYS A 22 -8.42 8.17 3.31
CA LYS A 22 -9.11 7.18 4.14
C LYS A 22 -8.41 5.84 4.16
N LEU A 23 -8.15 5.22 3.01
CA LEU A 23 -7.67 3.83 2.98
C LEU A 23 -6.27 3.69 3.58
N VAL A 24 -5.30 4.47 3.11
CA VAL A 24 -3.92 4.38 3.62
C VAL A 24 -3.82 4.82 5.09
N PRO A 25 -4.45 5.93 5.53
CA PRO A 25 -4.52 6.26 6.96
C PRO A 25 -5.15 5.14 7.82
N ALA A 26 -6.24 4.51 7.36
CA ALA A 26 -6.86 3.40 8.10
C ALA A 26 -5.96 2.15 8.15
N LEU A 27 -5.24 1.83 7.08
CA LEU A 27 -4.26 0.75 7.07
C LEU A 27 -3.10 1.03 8.03
N PHE A 28 -2.65 2.29 8.14
CA PHE A 28 -1.66 2.68 9.14
C PHE A 28 -2.20 2.48 10.57
N ASP A 29 -3.47 2.81 10.83
CA ASP A 29 -4.11 2.55 12.12
C ASP A 29 -4.16 1.05 12.46
N LEU A 30 -4.46 0.19 11.49
CA LEU A 30 -4.43 -1.26 11.65
C LEU A 30 -3.01 -1.78 11.90
N TYR A 31 -2.02 -1.24 11.19
CA TYR A 31 -0.61 -1.56 11.40
C TYR A 31 -0.15 -1.19 12.82
N ARG A 32 -0.49 0.02 13.29
CA ARG A 32 -0.18 0.49 14.64
C ARG A 32 -0.80 -0.38 15.73
N GLN A 33 -2.02 -0.87 15.50
CA GLN A 33 -2.73 -1.77 16.41
C GLN A 33 -2.28 -3.24 16.27
N LYS A 34 -1.31 -3.55 15.40
CA LYS A 34 -0.84 -4.92 15.12
C LYS A 34 -1.96 -5.86 14.67
N LEU A 35 -2.93 -5.32 13.92
CA LEU A 35 -4.08 -6.07 13.38
C LEU A 35 -3.86 -6.55 11.95
N LEU A 36 -2.76 -6.14 11.31
CA LEU A 36 -2.34 -6.68 10.01
C LEU A 36 -1.50 -7.96 10.21
N PRO A 37 -1.47 -8.87 9.22
CA PRO A 37 -0.53 -9.98 9.22
C PRO A 37 0.91 -9.49 9.40
N GLU A 38 1.78 -10.32 9.97
CA GLU A 38 3.20 -9.99 10.10
C GLU A 38 3.86 -9.79 8.72
N ARG A 39 3.42 -10.60 7.74
CA ARG A 39 3.83 -10.52 6.35
C ARG A 39 2.68 -10.01 5.51
N PHE A 40 2.77 -8.74 5.11
CA PHE A 40 1.80 -8.14 4.20
C PHE A 40 2.46 -7.11 3.29
N ALA A 41 1.83 -6.87 2.15
CA ALA A 41 2.13 -5.78 1.23
C ALA A 41 0.85 -5.09 0.76
N VAL A 42 0.96 -3.83 0.37
CA VAL A 42 -0.14 -3.07 -0.25
C VAL A 42 0.30 -2.65 -1.64
N LEU A 43 -0.34 -3.16 -2.68
CA LEU A 43 -0.06 -2.81 -4.06
C LEU A 43 -1.12 -1.83 -4.58
N GLY A 44 -0.72 -0.58 -4.76
CA GLY A 44 -1.53 0.43 -5.41
C GLY A 44 -1.50 0.29 -6.93
N VAL A 45 -2.66 0.38 -7.57
CA VAL A 45 -2.81 0.24 -9.02
C VAL A 45 -3.63 1.41 -9.56
N SER A 46 -3.13 2.12 -10.58
CA SER A 46 -3.88 3.15 -11.31
C SER A 46 -3.19 3.48 -12.64
N ARG A 47 -3.78 4.39 -13.42
CA ARG A 47 -3.22 4.89 -14.69
C ARG A 47 -2.09 5.91 -14.50
N SER A 48 -2.07 6.58 -13.35
CA SER A 48 -1.05 7.60 -13.06
C SER A 48 0.33 6.96 -12.95
N GLU A 49 1.35 7.57 -13.54
CA GLU A 49 2.71 7.04 -13.45
C GLU A 49 3.36 7.43 -12.12
N TYR A 50 3.67 6.42 -11.31
CA TYR A 50 4.49 6.55 -10.11
C TYR A 50 5.48 5.39 -10.04
N SER A 51 6.69 5.67 -9.55
CA SER A 51 7.54 4.64 -8.97
C SER A 51 7.06 4.29 -7.56
N ASP A 52 7.51 3.16 -7.01
CA ASP A 52 7.27 2.82 -5.61
C ASP A 52 7.67 3.97 -4.67
N ASP A 53 8.84 4.56 -4.86
CA ASP A 53 9.36 5.60 -3.97
C ASP A 53 8.58 6.91 -4.09
N ALA A 54 8.15 7.26 -5.29
CA ALA A 54 7.28 8.43 -5.51
C ALA A 54 5.91 8.21 -4.83
N PHE A 55 5.34 7.00 -4.98
CA PHE A 55 4.07 6.64 -4.34
C PHE A 55 4.18 6.61 -2.82
N ARG A 56 5.25 6.04 -2.28
CA ARG A 56 5.55 6.02 -0.84
C ARG A 56 5.69 7.43 -0.27
N THR A 57 6.45 8.29 -0.94
CA THR A 57 6.62 9.69 -0.54
C THR A 57 5.29 10.41 -0.53
N TYR A 58 4.50 10.26 -1.60
CA TYR A 58 3.17 10.83 -1.70
C TYR A 58 2.25 10.35 -0.57
N MET A 59 2.22 9.05 -0.28
CA MET A 59 1.36 8.49 0.77
C MET A 59 1.83 8.89 2.17
N LEU A 60 3.13 8.97 2.42
CA LEU A 60 3.71 9.46 3.67
C LEU A 60 3.21 10.87 4.00
N GLU A 61 3.28 11.79 3.03
CA GLU A 61 2.80 13.16 3.19
C GLU A 61 1.29 13.22 3.45
N ASN A 62 0.50 12.41 2.72
CA ASN A 62 -0.95 12.41 2.90
C ASN A 62 -1.39 11.78 4.22
N VAL A 63 -0.71 10.73 4.70
CA VAL A 63 -0.99 10.19 6.04
C VAL A 63 -0.70 11.24 7.10
N ARG A 64 0.43 11.95 7.04
CA ARG A 64 0.72 13.07 7.96
C ARG A 64 -0.36 14.14 7.94
N LYS A 65 -0.88 14.46 6.75
CA LYS A 65 -1.90 15.49 6.56
C LYS A 65 -3.28 15.09 7.08
N TYR A 66 -3.68 13.83 6.89
CA TYR A 66 -5.05 13.37 7.16
C TYR A 66 -5.20 12.55 8.45
N HIS A 67 -4.09 12.17 9.08
CA HIS A 67 -4.12 11.55 10.41
C HIS A 67 -4.26 12.63 11.48
N ASN A 68 -5.48 12.81 12.00
CA ASN A 68 -5.83 13.85 12.97
C ASN A 68 -5.43 13.49 14.43
N GLY A 69 -4.36 12.74 14.65
CA GLY A 69 -3.94 12.27 15.97
C GLY A 69 -2.70 13.00 16.48
N ASP A 70 -2.73 13.45 17.74
CA ASP A 70 -1.52 13.86 18.45
C ASP A 70 -0.55 12.67 18.60
N GLY A 71 0.74 12.89 18.35
CA GLY A 71 1.78 11.88 18.59
C GLY A 71 1.95 10.82 17.49
N LEU A 72 1.98 11.25 16.23
CA LEU A 72 2.37 10.39 15.11
C LEU A 72 3.80 9.86 15.31
N ASP A 73 3.95 8.55 15.51
CA ASP A 73 5.26 7.92 15.53
C ASP A 73 5.84 7.86 14.10
N GLU A 74 6.75 8.79 13.82
CA GLU A 74 7.42 8.94 12.52
C GLU A 74 8.23 7.69 12.12
N ALA A 75 8.81 6.98 13.09
CA ALA A 75 9.57 5.76 12.80
C ALA A 75 8.61 4.62 12.41
N LEU A 76 7.50 4.48 13.14
CA LEU A 76 6.46 3.50 12.82
C LEU A 76 5.80 3.79 11.47
N LEU A 77 5.52 5.06 11.17
CA LEU A 77 4.95 5.46 9.89
C LEU A 77 5.90 5.13 8.73
N LYS A 78 7.18 5.47 8.82
CA LYS A 78 8.16 5.13 7.77
C LYS A 78 8.24 3.62 7.54
N ARG A 79 8.20 2.81 8.62
CA ARG A 79 8.15 1.35 8.53
C ARG A 79 6.90 0.88 7.80
N PHE A 80 5.71 1.41 8.14
CA PHE A 80 4.47 1.11 7.44
C PHE A 80 4.54 1.47 5.96
N ILE A 81 5.05 2.67 5.64
CA ILE A 81 5.12 3.15 4.25
C ILE A 81 5.98 2.24 3.38
N ALA A 82 7.01 1.59 3.95
CA ALA A 82 7.83 0.62 3.23
C ALA A 82 7.05 -0.64 2.77
N HIS A 83 5.84 -0.90 3.27
CA HIS A 83 4.97 -1.97 2.78
C HIS A 83 4.09 -1.56 1.57
N LEU A 84 4.11 -0.29 1.18
CA LEU A 84 3.39 0.19 0.00
C LEU A 84 4.25 0.02 -1.25
N TYR A 85 3.58 -0.41 -2.31
CA TYR A 85 4.10 -0.63 -3.64
C TYR A 85 3.13 -0.05 -4.66
N TYR A 86 3.61 0.17 -5.87
CA TYR A 86 2.80 0.71 -6.94
C TYR A 86 3.03 0.01 -8.27
N GLN A 87 1.98 -0.09 -9.07
CA GLN A 87 2.05 -0.51 -10.45
C GLN A 87 1.11 0.35 -11.30
N ALA A 88 1.68 1.10 -12.24
CA ALA A 88 0.90 1.80 -13.24
C ALA A 88 0.37 0.79 -14.26
N ILE A 89 -0.96 0.72 -14.45
CA ILE A 89 -1.60 -0.03 -15.54
C ILE A 89 -2.84 0.72 -16.04
N ASP A 90 -3.18 0.52 -17.31
CA ASP A 90 -4.53 0.80 -17.79
C ASP A 90 -5.43 -0.41 -17.53
N THR A 91 -6.40 -0.25 -16.62
CA THR A 91 -7.35 -1.32 -16.27
C THR A 91 -8.34 -1.64 -17.39
N ASN A 92 -8.42 -0.80 -18.42
CA ASN A 92 -9.21 -1.09 -19.62
C ASN A 92 -8.46 -1.94 -20.65
N ASP A 93 -7.14 -2.12 -20.48
CA ASP A 93 -6.32 -2.98 -21.32
C ASP A 93 -6.11 -4.34 -20.64
N ALA A 94 -6.73 -5.39 -21.19
CA ALA A 94 -6.59 -6.75 -20.69
C ALA A 94 -5.13 -7.24 -20.73
N ALA A 95 -4.32 -6.79 -21.68
CA ALA A 95 -2.92 -7.19 -21.78
C ALA A 95 -2.07 -6.61 -20.63
N ALA A 96 -2.44 -5.43 -20.11
CA ALA A 96 -1.74 -4.78 -19.00
C ALA A 96 -1.83 -5.56 -17.68
N TYR A 97 -2.83 -6.44 -17.51
CA TYR A 97 -2.95 -7.30 -16.33
C TYR A 97 -1.84 -8.36 -16.24
N ALA A 98 -1.19 -8.71 -17.36
CA ALA A 98 -0.02 -9.59 -17.32
C ALA A 98 1.11 -8.97 -16.50
N THR A 99 1.34 -7.66 -16.64
CA THR A 99 2.31 -6.91 -15.84
C THR A 99 1.94 -6.90 -14.36
N LEU A 100 0.65 -6.73 -14.04
CA LEU A 100 0.18 -6.79 -12.65
C LEU A 100 0.41 -8.19 -12.05
N LYS A 101 0.17 -9.26 -12.81
CA LYS A 101 0.44 -10.63 -12.35
C LYS A 101 1.93 -10.81 -12.02
N THR A 102 2.82 -10.46 -12.95
CA THR A 102 4.27 -10.55 -12.71
C THR A 102 4.67 -9.79 -11.45
N ARG A 103 4.14 -8.57 -11.29
CA ARG A 103 4.42 -7.75 -10.11
C ARG A 103 3.95 -8.40 -8.79
N LEU A 104 2.80 -9.07 -8.81
CA LEU A 104 2.29 -9.80 -7.64
C LEU A 104 3.17 -11.01 -7.31
N ASP A 105 3.61 -11.75 -8.32
CA ASP A 105 4.51 -12.90 -8.15
C ASP A 105 5.85 -12.44 -7.54
N ASP A 106 6.45 -11.37 -8.07
CA ASP A 106 7.70 -10.80 -7.55
C ASP A 106 7.56 -10.37 -6.07
N LEU A 107 6.47 -9.66 -5.74
CA LEU A 107 6.21 -9.22 -4.37
C LEU A 107 5.95 -10.38 -3.42
N ASN A 108 5.28 -11.43 -3.91
CA ASN A 108 5.03 -12.63 -3.14
C ASN A 108 6.34 -13.32 -2.73
N ASP A 109 7.29 -13.41 -3.66
CA ASP A 109 8.60 -14.02 -3.41
C ASP A 109 9.47 -13.12 -2.51
N GLU A 110 9.51 -11.81 -2.77
CA GLU A 110 10.29 -10.85 -1.98
C GLU A 110 9.82 -10.73 -0.52
N ARG A 111 8.50 -10.72 -0.31
CA ARG A 111 7.88 -10.48 1.00
C ARG A 111 7.41 -11.75 1.69
N GLN A 112 7.47 -12.89 1.02
CA GLN A 112 6.96 -14.17 1.49
C GLN A 112 5.50 -14.05 1.95
N THR A 113 4.70 -13.35 1.14
CA THR A 113 3.28 -13.08 1.41
C THR A 113 2.35 -14.16 0.90
#